data_AF-A2DQC3-F1
#
_entry.id   AF-A2DQC3-F1
#
_cell.length_a   1.000
_cell.length_b   1.000
_cell.length_c   1.000
_cell.angle_alpha   90.00
_cell.angle_beta   90.00
_cell.angle_gamma   90.00
#
_symmetry.space_group_name_H-M   'P 1'
#
loop_
_entity.id
_entity.type
_entity.pdbx_description
1 polymer ?
#
loop_
_entity_poly.entity_id
_entity_poly.type
_entity_poly.pdbx_seq_one_letter_code
_entity_poly.pdbx_strand_id
1 'polypeptide(L)'
;MDITSYNLCLKTMESALSNPLTKVISPKISDYSKMTKSKLTLEIIKSKLEENKYKSFQEWAAYVRSMFSEQIKLVGSTTPLGLSLETIFQGIKEKLADHSVDFDNVPNAEAISINRILTQLNDIIQIIPENLTDIFPLPNLDDEEMFRFENESVPKPNYNENDLTEITHDINLLSTDEDMNKLIHIVKTCEFITPQDDGSVTLNLTAMSPFTISVIKSQLRKLAQPK
;
A
#
# COMPACT_ATOMS: atom_id res chain seq x y z
N MET A 1 -5.06 -11.24 24.19
CA MET A 1 -6.22 -10.33 24.27
C MET A 1 -7.13 -10.82 25.38
N ASP A 2 -7.74 -9.94 26.18
CA ASP A 2 -8.71 -10.38 27.19
C ASP A 2 -10.01 -10.90 26.55
N ILE A 3 -10.76 -11.71 27.29
CA ILE A 3 -11.96 -12.41 26.78
C ILE A 3 -13.04 -11.42 26.34
N THR A 4 -13.19 -10.29 27.04
CA THR A 4 -14.20 -9.28 26.72
C THR A 4 -13.88 -8.61 25.39
N SER A 5 -12.63 -8.13 25.23
CA SER A 5 -12.15 -7.56 23.98
C SER A 5 -12.21 -8.56 22.83
N TYR A 6 -11.82 -9.81 23.07
CA TYR A 6 -11.89 -10.87 22.05
C TYR A 6 -13.32 -11.08 21.54
N ASN A 7 -14.28 -11.21 22.46
CA ASN A 7 -15.69 -11.40 22.10
C ASN A 7 -16.26 -10.18 21.36
N LEU A 8 -15.85 -8.96 21.73
CA LEU A 8 -16.23 -7.74 21.02
C LEU A 8 -15.68 -7.72 19.59
N CYS A 9 -14.40 -8.03 19.40
CA CYS A 9 -13.78 -8.15 18.08
C CYS A 9 -14.50 -9.20 17.23
N LEU A 10 -14.79 -10.37 17.81
CA LEU A 10 -15.43 -11.47 17.10
C LEU A 10 -16.84 -11.08 16.63
N LYS A 11 -17.67 -10.54 17.54
CA LYS A 11 -19.02 -10.05 17.20
C LYS A 11 -19.00 -8.94 16.14
N THR A 12 -18.01 -8.05 16.22
CA THR A 12 -17.83 -6.98 15.24
C THR A 12 -17.52 -7.56 13.86
N MET A 13 -16.60 -8.52 13.78
CA MET A 13 -16.26 -9.20 12.53
C MET A 13 -17.42 -10.01 11.96
N GLU A 14 -18.18 -10.70 12.81
CA GLU A 14 -19.38 -11.44 12.39
C GLU A 14 -20.45 -10.50 11.84
N SER A 15 -20.67 -9.35 12.49
CA SER A 15 -21.56 -8.31 12.00
C SER A 15 -21.12 -7.81 10.61
N ALA A 16 -19.84 -7.51 10.44
CA ALA A 16 -19.27 -7.07 9.16
C ALA A 16 -19.42 -8.13 8.05
N LEU A 17 -19.15 -9.40 8.34
CA LEU A 17 -19.31 -10.51 7.39
C LEU A 17 -20.78 -10.79 7.06
N SER A 18 -21.69 -10.58 8.02
CA SER A 18 -23.12 -10.77 7.80
C SER A 18 -23.77 -9.67 6.96
N ASN A 19 -23.11 -8.51 6.84
CA ASN A 19 -23.60 -7.36 6.08
C ASN A 19 -23.89 -7.76 4.62
N PRO A 20 -25.10 -7.49 4.09
CA PRO A 20 -25.45 -7.81 2.70
C PRO A 20 -24.46 -7.25 1.68
N LEU A 21 -23.90 -6.06 1.93
CA LEU A 21 -22.92 -5.43 1.06
C LEU A 21 -21.64 -6.27 0.95
N THR A 22 -21.16 -6.80 2.08
CA THR A 22 -19.99 -7.70 2.12
C THR A 22 -20.20 -8.90 1.21
N LYS A 23 -21.36 -9.55 1.28
CA LYS A 23 -21.68 -10.72 0.43
C LYS A 23 -21.66 -10.39 -1.06
N VAL A 24 -22.11 -9.19 -1.43
CA VAL A 24 -22.13 -8.72 -2.83
C VAL A 24 -20.73 -8.42 -3.35
N ILE A 25 -19.85 -7.87 -2.51
CA ILE A 25 -18.51 -7.44 -2.94
C ILE A 25 -17.43 -8.49 -2.74
N SER A 26 -17.61 -9.50 -1.87
CA SER A 26 -16.62 -10.56 -1.61
C SER A 26 -16.07 -11.22 -2.89
N PRO A 27 -16.89 -11.57 -3.91
CA PRO A 27 -16.37 -12.10 -5.17
C PRO A 27 -15.44 -11.11 -5.89
N LYS A 28 -15.83 -9.83 -5.94
CA LYS A 28 -15.05 -8.76 -6.59
C LYS A 28 -13.74 -8.51 -5.87
N ILE A 29 -13.75 -8.53 -4.53
CA ILE A 29 -12.54 -8.43 -3.70
C ILE A 29 -11.61 -9.61 -3.99
N SER A 30 -12.14 -10.83 -4.08
CA SER A 30 -11.35 -12.04 -4.37
C SER A 30 -10.65 -11.94 -5.73
N ASP A 31 -11.37 -11.51 -6.77
CA ASP A 31 -10.79 -11.35 -8.10
C ASP A 31 -9.75 -10.23 -8.15
N TYR A 32 -10.01 -9.11 -7.47
CA TYR A 32 -9.04 -8.02 -7.35
C TYR A 32 -7.78 -8.45 -6.57
N SER A 33 -7.95 -9.23 -5.51
CA SER A 33 -6.87 -9.79 -4.70
C SER A 33 -5.96 -10.72 -5.52
N LYS A 34 -6.51 -11.51 -6.45
CA LYS A 34 -5.74 -12.34 -7.38
C LYS A 34 -4.89 -11.50 -8.33
N MET A 35 -5.44 -10.38 -8.84
CA MET A 35 -4.75 -9.50 -9.78
C MET A 35 -3.64 -8.69 -9.13
N THR A 36 -3.88 -8.21 -7.91
CA THR A 36 -2.96 -7.32 -7.17
C THR A 36 -2.01 -8.05 -6.23
N LYS A 37 -2.16 -9.37 -6.08
CA LYS A 37 -1.49 -10.19 -5.04
C LYS A 37 -1.73 -9.69 -3.61
N SER A 38 -2.71 -8.81 -3.41
CA SER A 38 -3.13 -8.37 -2.09
C SER A 38 -3.94 -9.49 -1.43
N LYS A 39 -3.84 -9.62 -0.10
CA LYS A 39 -4.62 -10.59 0.67
C LYS A 39 -5.68 -9.87 1.49
N LEU A 40 -6.68 -9.25 0.85
CA LEU A 40 -7.84 -8.77 1.59
C LEU A 40 -8.94 -9.81 1.58
N THR A 41 -9.32 -10.25 2.77
CA THR A 41 -10.66 -10.80 3.01
C THR A 41 -10.96 -10.59 4.49
N LEU A 42 -12.16 -10.12 4.83
CA LEU A 42 -12.61 -10.01 6.22
C LEU A 42 -12.49 -11.35 6.95
N GLU A 43 -12.60 -12.43 6.19
CA GLU A 43 -12.37 -13.82 6.54
C GLU A 43 -10.93 -14.07 7.03
N ILE A 44 -9.92 -13.42 6.45
CA ILE A 44 -8.52 -13.50 6.93
C ILE A 44 -8.38 -12.81 8.28
N ILE A 45 -9.00 -11.65 8.46
CA ILE A 45 -8.99 -10.93 9.74
C ILE A 45 -9.68 -11.79 10.81
N LYS A 46 -10.84 -12.37 10.49
CA LYS A 46 -11.58 -13.25 11.41
C LYS A 46 -10.78 -14.52 11.72
N SER A 47 -10.21 -15.19 10.72
CA SER A 47 -9.38 -16.38 10.90
C SER A 47 -8.17 -16.11 11.80
N LYS A 48 -7.46 -14.99 11.59
CA LYS A 48 -6.36 -14.58 12.49
C LYS A 48 -6.83 -14.29 13.92
N LEU A 49 -8.05 -13.78 14.08
CA LEU A 49 -8.64 -13.56 15.40
C LEU A 49 -8.95 -14.91 16.07
N GLU A 50 -9.57 -15.85 15.37
CA GLU A 50 -9.89 -17.19 15.86
C GLU A 50 -8.62 -17.99 16.24
N GLU A 51 -7.55 -17.84 15.46
CA GLU A 51 -6.22 -18.40 15.76
C GLU A 51 -5.45 -17.66 16.88
N ASN A 52 -6.09 -16.68 17.52
CA ASN A 52 -5.53 -15.87 18.60
C ASN A 52 -4.20 -15.19 18.24
N LYS A 53 -4.06 -14.74 16.98
CA LYS A 53 -2.83 -14.09 16.48
C LYS A 53 -2.64 -12.67 16.97
N TYR A 54 -3.70 -12.03 17.48
CA TYR A 54 -3.65 -10.66 18.00
C TYR A 54 -3.44 -10.68 19.52
N LYS A 55 -2.35 -10.06 19.99
CA LYS A 55 -2.02 -9.97 21.40
C LYS A 55 -2.96 -9.02 22.15
N SER A 56 -3.42 -7.95 21.49
CA SER A 56 -4.30 -6.95 22.08
C SER A 56 -5.39 -6.47 21.12
N PHE A 57 -6.41 -5.80 21.67
CA PHE A 57 -7.44 -5.11 20.88
C PHE A 57 -6.82 -4.11 19.89
N GLN A 58 -5.82 -3.35 20.35
CA GLN A 58 -5.14 -2.33 19.55
C GLN A 58 -4.42 -2.94 18.34
N GLU A 59 -3.78 -4.11 18.51
CA GLU A 59 -3.14 -4.82 17.41
C GLU A 59 -4.16 -5.27 16.35
N TRP A 60 -5.30 -5.80 16.79
CA TRP A 60 -6.40 -6.16 15.89
C TRP A 60 -6.95 -4.93 15.16
N ALA A 61 -7.27 -3.86 15.87
CA ALA A 61 -7.84 -2.64 15.31
C ALA A 61 -6.88 -1.95 14.32
N ALA A 62 -5.59 -1.89 14.66
CA ALA A 62 -4.56 -1.37 13.77
C ALA A 62 -4.43 -2.21 12.48
N TYR A 63 -4.52 -3.54 12.60
CA TYR A 63 -4.51 -4.43 11.45
C TYR A 63 -5.74 -4.25 10.57
N VAL A 64 -6.93 -4.17 11.15
CA VAL A 64 -8.19 -3.90 10.42
C VAL A 64 -8.08 -2.58 9.66
N ARG A 65 -7.63 -1.49 10.32
CA ARG A 65 -7.46 -0.20 9.66
C ARG A 65 -6.49 -0.28 8.50
N SER A 66 -5.30 -0.85 8.72
CA SER A 66 -4.28 -0.98 7.67
C SER A 66 -4.83 -1.72 6.45
N MET A 67 -5.50 -2.84 6.68
CA MET A 67 -6.11 -3.65 5.62
C MET A 67 -7.16 -2.88 4.82
N PHE A 68 -8.06 -2.14 5.48
CA PHE A 68 -9.06 -1.35 4.76
C PHE A 68 -8.43 -0.17 4.02
N SER A 69 -7.53 0.58 4.66
CA SER A 69 -6.86 1.74 4.07
C SER A 69 -6.04 1.37 2.83
N GLU A 70 -5.27 0.28 2.89
CA GLU A 70 -4.49 -0.20 1.74
C GLU A 70 -5.40 -0.55 0.55
N GLN A 71 -6.52 -1.20 0.81
CA GLN A 71 -7.39 -1.71 -0.25
C GLN A 71 -8.26 -0.61 -0.85
N ILE A 72 -8.77 0.30 -0.03
CA ILE A 72 -9.45 1.50 -0.51
C ILE A 72 -8.50 2.33 -1.37
N LYS A 73 -7.22 2.45 -0.99
CA LYS A 73 -6.20 3.13 -1.79
C LYS A 73 -5.93 2.42 -3.12
N LEU A 74 -5.83 1.09 -3.12
CA LEU A 74 -5.58 0.29 -4.32
C LEU A 74 -6.76 0.26 -5.30
N VAL A 75 -7.98 0.28 -4.78
CA VAL A 75 -9.23 0.23 -5.56
C VAL A 75 -9.68 1.62 -5.98
N GLY A 76 -9.32 2.66 -5.21
CA GLY A 76 -9.77 4.03 -5.38
C GLY A 76 -11.06 4.30 -4.59
N SER A 77 -11.03 5.32 -3.71
CA SER A 77 -12.13 5.67 -2.81
C SER A 77 -13.41 6.13 -3.53
N THR A 78 -13.29 6.62 -4.77
CA THR A 78 -14.45 7.08 -5.57
C THR A 78 -15.13 5.95 -6.35
N THR A 79 -14.53 4.76 -6.41
CA THR A 79 -15.11 3.64 -7.16
C THR A 79 -16.23 2.98 -6.36
N PRO A 80 -17.20 2.29 -7.02
CA PRO A 80 -18.24 1.57 -6.30
C PRO A 80 -17.71 0.54 -5.30
N LEU A 81 -16.58 -0.11 -5.60
CA LEU A 81 -15.94 -1.07 -4.70
C LEU A 81 -15.25 -0.36 -3.53
N GLY A 82 -14.55 0.75 -3.77
CA GLY A 82 -13.95 1.58 -2.73
C GLY A 82 -14.98 2.12 -1.75
N LEU A 83 -16.07 2.70 -2.25
CA LEU A 83 -17.20 3.17 -1.44
C LEU A 83 -17.85 2.03 -0.63
N SER A 84 -17.93 0.83 -1.22
CA SER A 84 -18.46 -0.33 -0.50
C SER A 84 -17.55 -0.77 0.65
N LEU A 85 -16.23 -0.75 0.43
CA LEU A 85 -15.24 -1.03 1.46
C LEU A 85 -15.26 0.03 2.57
N GLU A 86 -15.35 1.31 2.22
CA GLU A 86 -15.52 2.41 3.18
C GLU A 86 -16.80 2.24 4.00
N THR A 87 -17.91 1.88 3.36
CA THR A 87 -19.18 1.64 4.05
C THR A 87 -19.09 0.50 5.05
N ILE A 88 -18.45 -0.62 4.68
CA ILE A 88 -18.25 -1.75 5.60
C ILE A 88 -17.30 -1.35 6.74
N PHE A 89 -16.22 -0.63 6.44
CA PHE A 89 -15.28 -0.17 7.44
C PHE A 89 -15.94 0.79 8.44
N GLN A 90 -16.79 1.70 7.95
CA GLN A 90 -17.59 2.58 8.77
C GLN A 90 -18.54 1.79 9.69
N GLY A 91 -19.20 0.75 9.17
CA GLY A 91 -20.03 -0.14 9.98
C GLY A 91 -19.25 -0.87 11.09
N ILE A 92 -17.97 -1.20 10.86
CA ILE A 92 -17.08 -1.74 11.92
C ILE A 92 -16.84 -0.67 12.99
N LYS A 93 -16.54 0.57 12.61
CA LYS A 93 -16.31 1.67 13.56
C LYS A 93 -17.54 1.94 14.42
N GLU A 94 -18.72 2.01 13.79
CA GLU A 94 -19.99 2.25 14.49
C GLU A 94 -20.27 1.14 15.51
N LYS A 95 -20.03 -0.13 15.13
CA LYS A 95 -20.23 -1.26 16.05
C LYS A 95 -19.32 -1.21 17.28
N LEU A 96 -18.12 -0.68 17.13
CA LEU A 96 -17.17 -0.48 18.23
C LEU A 96 -17.54 0.75 19.06
N ALA A 97 -18.04 1.81 18.42
CA ALA A 97 -18.55 3.00 19.09
C ALA A 97 -19.75 2.68 20.01
N ASP A 98 -20.62 1.74 19.62
CA ASP A 98 -21.72 1.22 20.48
C ASP A 98 -21.21 0.70 21.84
N HIS A 99 -19.93 0.31 21.90
CA HIS A 99 -19.28 -0.22 23.10
C HIS A 99 -18.30 0.79 23.72
N SER A 100 -18.46 2.09 23.41
CA SER A 100 -17.59 3.18 23.89
C SER A 100 -16.12 3.04 23.48
N VAL A 101 -15.84 2.32 22.39
CA VAL A 101 -14.50 2.18 21.84
C VAL A 101 -14.30 3.20 20.73
N ASP A 102 -13.43 4.17 20.98
CA ASP A 102 -13.00 5.11 19.96
C ASP A 102 -11.98 4.45 19.03
N PHE A 103 -12.48 3.97 17.89
CA PHE A 103 -11.64 3.30 16.92
C PHE A 103 -10.63 4.25 16.29
N ASP A 104 -10.94 5.53 16.08
CA ASP A 104 -10.05 6.45 15.36
C ASP A 104 -8.82 6.86 16.19
N ASN A 105 -8.95 6.82 17.52
CA ASN A 105 -7.84 7.08 18.44
C ASN A 105 -6.93 5.87 18.71
N VAL A 106 -7.22 4.69 18.13
CA VAL A 106 -6.29 3.55 18.23
C VAL A 106 -5.03 3.85 17.41
N PRO A 107 -3.81 3.71 17.96
CA PRO A 107 -2.57 3.95 17.22
C PRO A 107 -2.46 3.06 15.97
N ASN A 108 -1.95 3.62 14.86
CA ASN A 108 -1.70 2.85 13.64
C ASN A 108 -0.67 1.74 13.87
N ALA A 109 -0.68 0.69 13.03
CA ALA A 109 0.19 -0.48 13.17
C ALA A 109 1.69 -0.13 13.17
N GLU A 110 2.07 0.92 12.44
CA GLU A 110 3.42 1.47 12.41
C GLU A 110 3.80 2.09 13.76
N ALA A 111 2.91 2.86 14.38
CA ALA A 111 3.14 3.47 15.70
C ALA A 111 3.26 2.41 16.81
N ILE A 112 2.46 1.34 16.74
CA ILE A 112 2.57 0.19 17.66
C ILE A 112 3.91 -0.53 17.46
N SER A 113 4.36 -0.70 16.21
CA SER A 113 5.62 -1.36 15.88
C SER A 113 6.83 -0.55 16.34
N ILE A 114 6.81 0.78 16.14
CA ILE A 114 7.86 1.70 16.61
C ILE A 114 7.94 1.66 18.14
N ASN A 115 6.80 1.76 18.84
CA ASN A 115 6.80 1.69 20.30
C ASN A 115 7.34 0.35 20.80
N ARG A 116 7.02 -0.77 20.13
CA ARG A 116 7.57 -2.07 20.47
C ARG A 116 9.09 -2.13 20.27
N ILE A 117 9.59 -1.58 19.16
CA ILE A 117 11.03 -1.50 18.88
C ILE A 117 11.73 -0.63 19.92
N LEU A 118 11.14 0.51 20.30
CA LEU A 118 11.67 1.39 21.33
C LEU A 118 11.70 0.72 22.71
N THR A 119 10.66 -0.05 23.07
CA THR A 119 10.66 -0.84 24.31
C THR A 119 11.76 -1.90 24.28
N GLN A 120 11.89 -2.64 23.18
CA GLN A 120 12.94 -3.65 23.02
C GLN A 120 14.35 -3.04 23.05
N LEU A 121 14.54 -1.86 22.45
CA LEU A 121 15.79 -1.11 22.52
C LEU A 121 16.10 -0.64 23.94
N ASN A 122 15.11 -0.12 24.67
CA ASN A 122 15.30 0.28 26.06
C ASN A 122 15.65 -0.91 26.97
N ASP A 123 15.03 -2.07 26.75
CA ASP A 123 15.35 -3.29 27.49
C ASP A 123 16.79 -3.76 27.20
N ILE A 124 17.26 -3.61 25.95
CA ILE A 124 18.65 -3.91 25.57
C ILE A 124 19.62 -2.89 26.19
N ILE A 125 19.29 -1.60 26.17
CA ILE A 125 20.12 -0.53 26.72
C ILE A 125 20.31 -0.70 28.23
N GLN A 126 19.30 -1.18 28.96
CA GLN A 126 19.43 -1.47 30.40
C GLN A 126 20.34 -2.67 30.72
N ILE A 127 20.70 -3.48 29.74
CA ILE A 127 21.60 -4.63 29.90
C ILE A 127 23.05 -4.26 29.54
N ILE A 128 23.31 -3.05 29.03
CA ILE A 128 24.65 -2.59 28.71
C ILE A 128 25.41 -2.29 30.02
N PRO A 129 26.49 -3.01 30.35
CA PRO A 129 27.32 -2.69 31.50
C PRO A 129 27.96 -1.30 31.30
N GLU A 130 28.14 -0.54 32.38
CA GLU A 130 28.71 0.82 32.34
C GLU A 130 30.10 0.90 31.66
N ASN A 131 30.80 -0.23 31.54
CA ASN A 131 32.10 -0.34 30.87
C ASN A 131 32.01 -1.18 29.59
N LEU A 132 31.84 -0.51 28.46
CA LEU A 132 31.79 -1.10 27.11
C LEU A 132 33.15 -1.57 26.57
N THR A 133 34.25 -1.32 27.27
CA THR A 133 35.63 -1.55 26.79
C THR A 133 36.07 -3.01 26.79
N ASP A 134 35.37 -3.91 27.50
CA ASP A 134 35.80 -5.30 27.68
C ASP A 134 35.12 -6.31 26.73
N ILE A 135 34.11 -5.89 25.95
CA ILE A 135 33.28 -6.81 25.15
C ILE A 135 33.57 -6.72 23.65
N PHE A 136 34.09 -5.60 23.16
CA PHE A 136 34.41 -5.41 21.74
C PHE A 136 35.83 -4.85 21.57
N PRO A 137 36.84 -5.67 21.21
CA PRO A 137 38.00 -5.10 20.55
C PRO A 137 37.48 -4.47 19.25
N LEU A 138 37.52 -3.14 19.18
CA LEU A 138 37.15 -2.40 17.97
C LEU A 138 37.98 -2.95 16.81
N PRO A 139 37.35 -3.39 15.70
CA PRO A 139 38.08 -3.70 14.48
C PRO A 139 38.81 -2.43 14.04
N ASN A 140 40.06 -2.61 13.63
CA ASN A 140 40.87 -1.56 13.05
C ASN A 140 40.12 -0.96 11.85
N LEU A 141 39.77 0.32 11.90
CA LEU A 141 38.97 1.04 10.90
C LEU A 141 39.83 1.47 9.70
N ASP A 142 40.65 0.56 9.19
CA ASP A 142 41.30 0.70 7.89
C ASP A 142 40.82 -0.47 7.04
N ASP A 143 40.11 -0.14 5.96
CA ASP A 143 39.56 -1.03 4.93
C ASP A 143 38.34 -1.89 5.32
N GLU A 144 37.15 -1.27 5.35
CA GLU A 144 35.96 -1.86 4.73
C GLU A 144 34.84 -0.81 4.63
N GLU A 145 34.52 -0.39 3.40
CA GLU A 145 33.32 0.38 3.10
C GLU A 145 32.09 -0.42 3.53
N MET A 146 31.48 -0.03 4.64
CA MET A 146 30.17 -0.52 5.03
C MET A 146 29.13 -0.08 4.00
N PHE A 147 28.74 -1.02 3.14
CA PHE A 147 27.58 -0.90 2.25
C PHE A 147 26.32 -0.61 3.06
N ARG A 148 25.87 0.65 3.04
CA ARG A 148 24.45 0.96 3.22
C ARG A 148 23.72 0.45 1.98
N PHE A 149 22.86 -0.55 2.13
CA PHE A 149 21.82 -0.82 1.13
C PHE A 149 20.71 0.23 1.26
N GLU A 150 21.07 1.48 0.97
CA GLU A 150 20.17 2.44 0.35
C GLU A 150 20.38 2.22 -1.16
N ASN A 151 19.38 1.67 -1.88
CA ASN A 151 19.38 1.69 -3.35
C ASN A 151 19.13 3.14 -3.85
N GLU A 152 20.00 4.06 -3.44
CA GLU A 152 20.10 5.45 -3.94
C GLU A 152 20.96 5.52 -5.22
N SER A 153 21.56 4.41 -5.65
CA SER A 153 22.48 4.35 -6.79
C SER A 153 21.83 4.14 -8.16
N VAL A 154 20.49 4.03 -8.25
CA VAL A 154 19.82 4.18 -9.56
C VAL A 154 19.52 5.67 -9.72
N PRO A 155 20.32 6.42 -10.50
CA PRO A 155 19.97 7.81 -10.80
C PRO A 155 18.56 7.82 -11.37
N LYS A 156 17.66 8.56 -10.73
CA LYS A 156 16.33 8.81 -11.29
C LYS A 156 16.57 9.38 -12.69
N PRO A 157 16.04 8.75 -13.75
CA PRO A 157 16.27 9.24 -15.10
C PRO A 157 15.79 10.69 -15.18
N ASN A 158 16.70 11.61 -15.48
CA ASN A 158 16.37 13.02 -15.65
C ASN A 158 16.10 13.25 -17.14
N TYR A 159 14.84 13.40 -17.50
CA TYR A 159 14.42 13.67 -18.87
C TYR A 159 14.47 15.17 -19.13
N ASN A 160 15.28 15.58 -20.10
CA ASN A 160 15.32 16.97 -20.52
C ASN A 160 14.20 17.28 -21.53
N GLU A 161 14.05 18.54 -21.91
CA GLU A 161 13.01 18.99 -22.83
C GLU A 161 13.09 18.31 -24.22
N ASN A 162 14.29 17.96 -24.69
CA ASN A 162 14.48 17.24 -25.95
C ASN A 162 13.96 15.79 -25.84
N ASP A 163 14.21 15.11 -24.72
CA ASP A 163 13.69 13.76 -24.47
C ASP A 163 12.16 13.73 -24.46
N LEU A 164 11.53 14.74 -23.86
CA LEU A 164 10.06 14.84 -23.82
C LEU A 164 9.46 15.17 -25.18
N THR A 165 10.18 15.98 -25.98
CA THR A 165 9.77 16.30 -27.36
C THR A 165 9.85 15.07 -28.26
N GLU A 166 10.90 14.25 -28.13
CA GLU A 166 11.03 12.96 -28.84
C GLU A 166 9.87 12.03 -28.48
N ILE A 167 9.57 11.87 -27.18
CA ILE A 167 8.46 11.02 -26.73
C ILE A 167 7.12 11.54 -27.27
N THR A 168 6.91 12.86 -27.29
CA THR A 168 5.69 13.47 -27.86
C THR A 168 5.57 13.15 -29.35
N HIS A 169 6.67 13.22 -30.09
CA HIS A 169 6.71 12.86 -31.50
C HIS A 169 6.35 11.38 -31.71
N ASP A 170 6.98 10.49 -30.95
CA ASP A 170 6.75 9.03 -31.04
C ASP A 170 5.30 8.64 -30.72
N ILE A 171 4.68 9.29 -29.72
CA ILE A 171 3.26 9.07 -29.40
C ILE A 171 2.37 9.46 -30.58
N ASN A 172 2.67 10.57 -31.26
CA ASN A 172 1.91 11.05 -32.41
C ASN A 172 2.09 10.19 -33.67
N LEU A 173 3.12 9.33 -33.71
CA LEU A 173 3.35 8.38 -34.81
C LEU A 173 2.61 7.05 -34.62
N LEU A 174 1.97 6.83 -33.47
CA LEU A 174 1.15 5.64 -33.27
C LEU A 174 -0.04 5.64 -34.23
N SER A 175 -0.10 4.61 -35.07
CA SER A 175 -1.06 4.49 -36.16
C SER A 175 -2.31 3.68 -35.82
N THR A 176 -2.32 3.01 -34.66
CA THR A 176 -3.43 2.15 -34.24
C THR A 176 -4.00 2.57 -32.90
N ASP A 177 -5.33 2.49 -32.78
CA ASP A 177 -6.04 2.70 -31.51
C ASP A 177 -5.62 1.69 -30.44
N GLU A 178 -5.20 0.48 -30.85
CA GLU A 178 -4.71 -0.55 -29.93
C GLU A 178 -3.42 -0.10 -29.22
N ASP A 179 -2.49 0.51 -29.96
CA ASP A 179 -1.23 0.99 -29.41
C ASP A 179 -1.42 2.23 -28.54
N MET A 180 -2.35 3.11 -28.93
CA MET A 180 -2.76 4.24 -28.11
C MET A 180 -3.41 3.77 -26.79
N ASN A 181 -4.25 2.73 -26.83
CA ASN A 181 -4.87 2.16 -25.63
C ASN A 181 -3.84 1.55 -24.67
N LYS A 182 -2.75 0.94 -25.19
CA LYS A 182 -1.64 0.44 -24.36
C LYS A 182 -0.94 1.59 -23.61
N LEU A 183 -0.71 2.72 -24.27
CA LEU A 183 -0.15 3.90 -23.62
C LEU A 183 -1.08 4.47 -22.54
N ILE A 184 -2.37 4.63 -22.87
CA ILE A 184 -3.37 5.10 -21.92
C ILE A 184 -3.42 4.18 -20.69
N HIS A 185 -3.33 2.86 -20.89
CA HIS A 185 -3.28 1.90 -19.79
C HIS A 185 -2.04 2.08 -18.91
N ILE A 186 -0.85 2.28 -19.50
CA ILE A 186 0.38 2.58 -18.76
C ILE A 186 0.20 3.83 -17.91
N VAL A 187 -0.28 4.93 -18.51
CA VAL A 187 -0.48 6.19 -17.80
C VAL A 187 -1.50 6.03 -16.67
N LYS A 188 -2.63 5.38 -16.91
CA LYS A 188 -3.64 5.11 -15.86
C LYS A 188 -3.12 4.22 -14.73
N THR A 189 -2.17 3.34 -15.02
CA THR A 189 -1.60 2.42 -14.04
C THR A 189 -0.51 3.08 -13.21
N CYS A 190 0.27 4.00 -13.80
CA CYS A 190 1.43 4.60 -13.16
C CYS A 190 1.18 6.01 -12.60
N GLU A 191 0.20 6.76 -13.12
CA GLU A 191 -0.10 8.13 -12.72
C GLU A 191 -1.50 8.25 -12.11
N PHE A 192 -1.57 8.73 -10.87
CA PHE A 192 -2.80 8.84 -10.09
C PHE A 192 -3.69 10.04 -10.48
N ILE A 193 -3.14 10.99 -11.25
CA ILE A 193 -3.79 12.25 -11.63
C ILE A 193 -3.67 12.44 -13.15
N THR A 194 -4.49 11.73 -13.91
CA THR A 194 -4.77 12.14 -15.30
C THR A 194 -6.17 12.75 -15.34
N PRO A 195 -6.31 14.06 -15.59
CA PRO A 195 -7.61 14.65 -15.87
C PRO A 195 -8.22 13.91 -17.06
N GLN A 196 -9.39 13.32 -16.86
CA GLN A 196 -10.21 12.78 -17.94
C GLN A 196 -11.33 13.78 -18.17
N ASP A 197 -11.23 14.53 -19.25
CA ASP A 197 -12.35 15.31 -19.77
C ASP A 197 -13.06 14.45 -20.82
N ASP A 198 -14.39 14.53 -20.89
CA ASP A 198 -15.29 13.71 -21.72
C ASP A 198 -14.71 13.33 -23.10
N GLY A 199 -14.09 12.14 -23.18
CA GLY A 199 -13.55 11.56 -24.42
C GLY A 199 -12.10 11.89 -24.77
N SER A 200 -11.35 12.59 -23.94
CA SER A 200 -9.94 12.90 -24.17
C SER A 200 -9.05 12.63 -22.94
N VAL A 201 -7.80 12.23 -23.19
CA VAL A 201 -6.79 12.04 -22.15
C VAL A 201 -5.66 13.02 -22.42
N THR A 202 -5.49 14.03 -21.56
CA THR A 202 -4.39 14.98 -21.67
C THR A 202 -3.17 14.48 -20.91
N LEU A 203 -2.07 14.26 -21.64
CA LEU A 203 -0.80 13.80 -21.07
C LEU A 203 0.14 14.99 -20.86
N ASN A 204 0.40 15.38 -19.61
CA ASN A 204 1.44 16.34 -19.30
C ASN A 204 2.75 15.63 -18.94
N LEU A 205 3.59 15.36 -19.95
CA LEU A 205 4.85 14.63 -19.77
C LEU A 205 5.82 15.32 -18.78
N THR A 206 5.76 16.65 -18.64
CA THR A 206 6.62 17.40 -17.70
C THR A 206 6.23 17.19 -16.23
N ALA A 207 4.97 16.86 -15.97
CA ALA A 207 4.43 16.64 -14.63
C ALA A 207 4.39 15.15 -14.24
N MET A 208 4.69 14.24 -15.18
CA MET A 208 4.71 12.80 -14.92
C MET A 208 5.95 12.39 -14.14
N SER A 209 5.83 11.28 -13.41
CA SER A 209 6.97 10.68 -12.75
C SER A 209 7.99 10.18 -13.78
N PRO A 210 9.31 10.30 -13.50
CA PRO A 210 10.35 9.74 -14.37
C PRO A 210 10.18 8.25 -14.65
N PHE A 211 9.60 7.51 -13.71
CA PHE A 211 9.28 6.11 -13.89
C PHE A 211 8.27 5.90 -15.02
N THR A 212 7.14 6.62 -15.01
CA THR A 212 6.13 6.53 -16.08
C THR A 212 6.71 6.87 -17.44
N ILE A 213 7.52 7.93 -17.52
CA ILE A 213 8.19 8.34 -18.76
C ILE A 213 9.11 7.22 -19.28
N SER A 214 9.82 6.52 -18.39
CA SER A 214 10.67 5.38 -18.75
C SER A 214 9.88 4.20 -19.33
N VAL A 215 8.70 3.90 -18.76
CA VAL A 215 7.83 2.82 -19.21
C VAL A 215 7.19 3.16 -20.56
N ILE A 216 6.74 4.41 -20.75
CA ILE A 216 6.24 4.91 -22.03
C ILE A 216 7.32 4.79 -23.12
N LYS A 217 8.55 5.28 -22.85
CA LYS A 217 9.67 5.21 -23.80
C LYS A 217 10.03 3.76 -24.16
N SER A 218 10.01 2.85 -23.17
CA SER A 218 10.21 1.42 -23.41
C SER A 218 9.13 0.82 -24.30
N GLN A 219 7.87 1.19 -24.07
CA GLN A 219 6.74 0.70 -24.85
C GLN A 219 6.79 1.21 -26.30
N LEU A 220 7.06 2.50 -26.51
CA LEU A 220 7.20 3.10 -27.84
C LEU A 220 8.30 2.41 -28.65
N ARG A 221 9.45 2.11 -28.03
CA ARG A 221 10.53 1.35 -28.68
C ARG A 221 10.12 -0.05 -29.13
N LYS A 222 9.28 -0.74 -28.36
CA LYS A 222 8.76 -2.07 -28.75
C LYS A 222 7.79 -1.98 -29.93
N LEU A 223 7.02 -0.89 -30.00
CA LEU A 223 6.06 -0.66 -31.08
C LEU A 223 6.73 -0.20 -32.37
N ALA A 224 7.88 0.47 -32.28
CA ALA A 224 8.68 0.92 -33.43
C ALA A 224 9.53 -0.19 -34.08
N GLN A 225 9.67 -1.36 -33.46
CA GLN A 225 10.38 -2.48 -34.08
C GLN A 225 9.52 -3.10 -35.19
N PRO A 226 10.06 -3.28 -36.41
CA PRO A 226 9.32 -3.92 -37.49
C PRO A 226 8.95 -5.36 -37.08
N LYS A 227 7.67 -5.70 -37.24
CA LYS A 227 7.14 -7.06 -37.03
C LYS A 227 7.67 -8.03 -38.07
#